data_AF-A0A9W6S887-F1
#
_entry.id   AF-A0A9W6S887-F1
#
_cell.length_a   1.000
_cell.length_b   1.000
_cell.length_c   1.000
_cell.angle_alpha   90.00
_cell.angle_beta   90.00
_cell.angle_gamma   90.00
#
_symmetry.space_group_name_H-M   'P 1'
#
loop_
_entity.id
_entity.type
_entity.pdbx_description
1 polymer ?
#
loop_
_entity_poly.entity_id
_entity_poly.type
_entity_poly.pdbx_seq_one_letter_code
_entity_poly.pdbx_strand_id
1 'polypeptide(L)'
;MTGGTASPRREAWELLGGEYDVRVLEPSPPAVTEPPWYADDPLAGPYGVRLVTPVAGLGRSWDDLVGERPDLAAFCADRWLGARRRLAPLPRAFVPTRRSLHTLAEHVVAPARHAANGQIGLRFTRGGFGTPYFGDGHQVRVESGRLVVDGVVHTPATLGEAASLAGIPLGMPPEVYLPATPAAPDTHLPVNPAAAEALGDWFGFAWSVLEQLRFDARALHSRAPLVTPSEAGSSLTGHSARSSARPYDPRAPLVTPSEAGSSLTGHSARSSARPCGPRSPSAAPGRVQLWPEHFDAAVELGDEPAGRRAGFGASPGDDAHPEPYLYVAPWHRRAGGFWNDKAFGGASLTYGALLSADDQRETALAFFRQGLAELNS
;
A
#
# COMPACT_ATOMS: atom_id res chain seq x y z
N MET A 1 33.85 11.36 8.44
CA MET A 1 32.59 10.90 9.06
C MET A 1 31.66 10.52 7.91
N THR A 2 31.58 9.24 7.59
CA THR A 2 30.70 8.71 6.53
C THR A 2 29.26 8.89 7.00
N GLY A 3 28.52 9.81 6.38
CA GLY A 3 27.10 9.98 6.60
C GLY A 3 26.34 8.77 6.10
N GLY A 4 26.30 7.71 6.91
CA GLY A 4 25.46 6.56 6.65
C GLY A 4 24.00 6.97 6.81
N THR A 5 23.19 6.71 5.80
CA THR A 5 21.73 6.76 5.87
C THR A 5 21.27 6.05 7.15
N ALA A 6 20.73 6.81 8.11
CA ALA A 6 20.29 6.27 9.38
C ALA A 6 19.15 5.27 9.13
N SER A 7 19.39 3.99 9.44
CA SER A 7 18.37 2.94 9.35
C SER A 7 17.30 3.18 10.41
N PRO A 8 16.00 3.32 10.05
CA PRO A 8 14.94 3.59 11.03
C PRO A 8 14.88 2.54 12.14
N ARG A 9 15.04 1.25 11.80
CA ARG A 9 15.10 0.16 12.78
C ARG A 9 16.34 0.24 13.67
N ARG A 10 17.50 0.63 13.13
CA ARG A 10 18.74 0.76 13.91
C ARG A 10 18.66 1.93 14.89
N GLU A 11 18.18 3.09 14.45
CA GLU A 11 17.96 4.26 15.30
C GLU A 11 17.01 3.91 16.46
N ALA A 12 15.92 3.20 16.15
CA ALA A 12 14.97 2.73 17.16
C ALA A 12 15.60 1.71 18.13
N TRP A 13 16.46 0.81 17.65
CA TRP A 13 17.19 -0.15 18.47
C TRP A 13 18.19 0.54 19.41
N GLU A 14 18.96 1.51 18.91
CA GLU A 14 19.90 2.31 19.71
C GLU A 14 19.16 3.13 20.78
N LEU A 15 18.00 3.73 20.44
CA LEU A 15 17.15 4.47 21.37
C LEU A 15 16.62 3.62 22.54
N LEU A 16 16.47 2.31 22.33
CA LEU A 16 16.05 1.35 23.34
C LEU A 16 17.23 0.63 24.03
N GLY A 17 18.46 1.12 23.85
CA GLY A 17 19.66 0.56 24.49
C GLY A 17 20.10 -0.80 23.93
N GLY A 18 19.56 -1.18 22.78
CA GLY A 18 19.90 -2.42 22.08
C GLY A 18 19.31 -3.70 22.68
N GLU A 19 18.39 -3.59 23.64
CA GLU A 19 17.87 -4.74 24.40
C GLU A 19 16.68 -5.46 23.74
N TYR A 20 16.09 -4.86 22.71
CA TYR A 20 14.83 -5.31 22.11
C TYR A 20 15.02 -5.74 20.66
N ASP A 21 14.22 -6.72 20.20
CA ASP A 21 13.96 -6.86 18.76
C ASP A 21 12.94 -5.80 18.37
N VAL A 22 13.37 -4.80 17.61
CA VAL A 22 12.56 -3.63 17.31
C VAL A 22 11.98 -3.72 15.90
N ARG A 23 10.68 -3.46 15.76
CA ARG A 23 9.99 -3.30 14.48
C ARG A 23 9.48 -1.87 14.34
N VAL A 24 9.56 -1.36 13.12
CA VAL A 24 9.11 -0.02 12.73
C VAL A 24 8.25 -0.15 11.46
N LEU A 25 7.49 0.90 11.12
CA LEU A 25 6.64 0.88 9.92
C LEU A 25 7.45 1.10 8.63
N GLU A 26 8.49 1.92 8.70
CA GLU A 26 9.33 2.31 7.57
C GLU A 26 10.27 1.18 7.10
N PRO A 27 10.58 1.09 5.80
CA PRO A 27 11.63 0.22 5.30
C PRO A 27 12.96 0.48 6.00
N SER A 28 13.69 -0.60 6.33
CA SER A 28 15.03 -0.52 6.92
C SER A 28 16.02 -1.38 6.13
N PRO A 29 17.28 -0.93 5.92
CA PRO A 29 18.31 -1.76 5.30
C PRO A 29 18.75 -2.89 6.25
N PRO A 30 19.34 -3.99 5.71
CA PRO A 30 19.66 -4.21 4.31
C PRO A 30 18.41 -4.49 3.43
N ALA A 31 18.58 -4.36 2.12
CA ALA A 31 17.53 -4.71 1.15
C ALA A 31 17.11 -6.19 1.31
N VAL A 32 15.81 -6.46 1.23
CA VAL A 32 15.30 -7.83 1.22
C VAL A 32 15.36 -8.37 -0.20
N THR A 33 16.18 -9.40 -0.41
CA THR A 33 16.39 -10.03 -1.73
C THR A 33 15.50 -11.24 -1.97
N GLU A 34 14.68 -11.61 -0.99
CA GLU A 34 13.83 -12.79 -1.06
C GLU A 34 12.47 -12.49 -1.72
N PRO A 35 12.04 -13.31 -2.71
CA PRO A 35 10.72 -13.20 -3.30
C PRO A 35 9.61 -13.63 -2.30
N PRO A 36 8.34 -13.30 -2.59
CA PRO A 36 7.87 -12.56 -3.75
C PRO A 36 7.89 -11.04 -3.55
N TRP A 37 8.13 -10.57 -2.33
CA TRP A 37 7.85 -9.17 -1.97
C TRP A 37 9.05 -8.25 -2.11
N TYR A 38 10.30 -8.73 -1.96
CA TYR A 38 11.49 -7.88 -1.98
C TYR A 38 11.37 -6.65 -1.06
N ALA A 39 10.76 -6.84 0.11
CA ALA A 39 10.47 -5.79 1.08
C ALA A 39 10.42 -6.39 2.49
N ASP A 40 10.81 -5.58 3.47
CA ASP A 40 10.64 -5.93 4.88
C ASP A 40 9.16 -6.00 5.28
N ASP A 41 8.88 -6.73 6.35
CA ASP A 41 7.54 -6.89 6.88
C ASP A 41 7.54 -6.56 8.39
N PRO A 42 6.80 -5.51 8.82
CA PRO A 42 6.73 -5.16 10.24
C PRO A 42 6.06 -6.26 11.10
N LEU A 43 5.34 -7.18 10.47
CA LEU A 43 4.68 -8.33 11.10
C LEU A 43 5.35 -9.67 10.76
N ALA A 44 6.55 -9.69 10.18
CA ALA A 44 7.28 -10.94 10.00
C ALA A 44 7.91 -11.40 11.32
N GLY A 45 7.73 -12.69 11.61
CA GLY A 45 8.47 -13.39 12.65
C GLY A 45 9.91 -13.71 12.24
N PRO A 46 10.66 -14.48 13.07
CA PRO A 46 10.23 -15.00 14.38
C PRO A 46 10.02 -13.87 15.41
N TYR A 47 9.14 -14.11 16.38
CA TYR A 47 8.88 -13.15 17.46
C TYR A 47 9.74 -13.51 18.68
N GLY A 48 10.60 -12.59 19.10
CA GLY A 48 11.43 -12.75 20.29
C GLY A 48 10.69 -12.39 21.59
N VAL A 49 11.22 -12.85 22.73
CA VAL A 49 10.68 -12.53 24.07
C VAL A 49 10.76 -11.04 24.45
N ARG A 50 11.52 -10.24 23.70
CA ARG A 50 11.67 -8.78 23.87
C ARG A 50 11.34 -8.04 22.58
N LEU A 51 10.22 -8.40 21.94
CA LEU A 51 9.73 -7.74 20.73
C LEU A 51 9.04 -6.40 21.05
N VAL A 52 9.45 -5.34 20.36
CA VAL A 52 8.74 -4.06 20.28
C VAL A 52 8.19 -3.87 18.88
N THR A 53 6.91 -3.56 18.75
CA THR A 53 6.20 -3.58 17.47
C THR A 53 5.22 -2.40 17.31
N PRO A 54 4.98 -1.90 16.08
CA PRO A 54 3.96 -0.87 15.84
C PRO A 54 2.52 -1.37 15.98
N VAL A 55 2.31 -2.67 16.20
CA VAL A 55 1.00 -3.30 16.25
C VAL A 55 0.72 -3.87 17.64
N ALA A 56 -0.43 -3.51 18.20
CA ALA A 56 -0.89 -4.00 19.49
C ALA A 56 -1.29 -5.48 19.40
N GLY A 57 -0.97 -6.25 20.45
CA GLY A 57 -1.33 -7.67 20.59
C GLY A 57 -0.33 -8.67 19.99
N LEU A 58 0.67 -8.22 19.22
CA LEU A 58 1.73 -9.09 18.69
C LEU A 58 2.92 -9.26 19.66
N GLY A 59 3.20 -8.23 20.44
CA GLY A 59 4.29 -8.14 21.40
C GLY A 59 4.08 -6.89 22.24
N ARG A 60 5.16 -6.31 22.77
CA ARG A 60 5.08 -5.00 23.41
C ARG A 60 4.88 -3.94 22.33
N SER A 61 3.84 -3.12 22.44
CA SER A 61 3.65 -2.04 21.46
C SER A 61 4.50 -0.82 21.80
N TRP A 62 4.77 0.01 20.80
CA TRP A 62 5.37 1.33 21.03
C TRP A 62 4.48 2.23 21.90
N ASP A 63 3.15 2.11 21.80
CA ASP A 63 2.21 2.83 22.68
C ASP A 63 2.38 2.40 24.16
N ASP A 64 2.55 1.10 24.43
CA ASP A 64 2.84 0.61 25.79
C ASP A 64 4.15 1.22 26.33
N LEU A 65 5.19 1.27 25.50
CA LEU A 65 6.48 1.86 25.88
C LEU A 65 6.38 3.36 26.15
N VAL A 66 5.60 4.12 25.38
CA VAL A 66 5.41 5.54 25.64
C VAL A 66 4.70 5.78 26.98
N GLY A 67 3.74 4.92 27.34
CA GLY A 67 3.07 4.99 28.63
C GLY A 67 4.02 4.87 29.83
N GLU A 68 5.11 4.10 29.67
CA GLU A 68 6.13 3.90 30.70
C GLU A 68 7.31 4.88 30.57
N ARG A 69 7.64 5.29 29.35
CA ARG A 69 8.75 6.19 28.99
C ARG A 69 8.24 7.34 28.12
N PRO A 70 7.67 8.40 28.73
CA PRO A 70 7.10 9.52 27.97
C PRO A 70 8.10 10.29 27.10
N ASP A 71 9.41 10.17 27.36
CA ASP A 71 10.49 10.72 26.53
C ASP A 71 10.49 10.15 25.10
N LEU A 72 9.92 8.96 24.88
CA LEU A 72 9.79 8.33 23.57
C LEU A 72 8.68 8.93 22.69
N ALA A 73 7.76 9.72 23.28
CA ALA A 73 6.55 10.15 22.60
C ALA A 73 6.84 10.90 21.29
N ALA A 74 7.83 11.81 21.29
CA ALA A 74 8.19 12.57 20.11
C ALA A 74 8.72 11.69 18.96
N PHE A 75 9.59 10.73 19.28
CA PHE A 75 10.13 9.77 18.33
C PHE A 75 9.03 8.89 17.73
N CYS A 76 8.14 8.37 18.58
CA CYS A 76 7.04 7.50 18.16
C CYS A 76 6.01 8.24 17.31
N ALA A 77 5.63 9.46 17.71
CA ALA A 77 4.63 10.26 17.01
C ALA A 77 5.07 10.63 15.59
N ASP A 78 6.33 11.00 15.45
CA ASP A 78 6.95 11.40 14.18
C ASP A 78 7.10 10.24 13.18
N ARG A 79 7.13 8.99 13.66
CA ARG A 79 7.21 7.77 12.84
C ARG A 79 5.93 6.93 12.82
N TRP A 80 4.83 7.48 13.35
CA TRP A 80 3.53 6.81 13.43
C TRP A 80 3.53 5.47 14.19
N LEU A 81 4.51 5.25 15.06
CA LEU A 81 4.68 4.02 15.85
C LEU A 81 3.75 3.99 17.06
N GLY A 82 3.52 5.15 17.68
CA GLY A 82 2.70 5.35 18.87
C GLY A 82 2.60 6.84 19.21
N ALA A 83 1.90 7.22 20.27
CA ALA A 83 1.67 8.63 20.66
C ALA A 83 1.18 9.50 19.48
N ARG A 84 0.32 8.91 18.64
CA ARG A 84 0.13 9.36 17.26
C ARG A 84 -0.47 10.76 17.19
N ARG A 85 -0.01 11.51 16.19
CA ARG A 85 -0.55 12.83 15.88
C ARG A 85 -1.99 12.69 15.37
N ARG A 86 -2.78 13.74 15.56
CA ARG A 86 -4.09 13.86 14.94
C ARG A 86 -3.93 14.38 13.52
N LEU A 87 -4.70 13.82 12.60
CA LEU A 87 -4.91 14.40 11.28
C LEU A 87 -5.56 15.79 11.43
N ALA A 88 -5.09 16.73 10.64
CA ALA A 88 -5.49 18.13 10.67
C ALA A 88 -6.25 18.54 9.40
N PRO A 89 -7.00 19.65 9.40
CA PRO A 89 -7.63 20.18 8.18
C PRO A 89 -6.63 20.38 7.04
N LEU A 90 -7.04 20.04 5.82
CA LEU A 90 -6.16 20.06 4.65
C LEU A 90 -5.79 21.50 4.24
N PRO A 91 -4.52 21.76 3.88
CA PRO A 91 -4.14 23.01 3.25
C PRO A 91 -4.85 23.20 1.89
N ARG A 92 -5.12 24.46 1.50
CA ARG A 92 -5.74 24.78 0.20
C ARG A 92 -5.00 24.22 -1.01
N ALA A 93 -3.68 24.05 -0.89
CA ALA A 93 -2.81 23.52 -1.94
C ALA A 93 -2.73 21.98 -1.97
N PHE A 94 -3.56 21.27 -1.19
CA PHE A 94 -3.48 19.81 -1.05
C PHE A 94 -3.71 19.07 -2.36
N VAL A 95 -4.80 19.34 -3.08
CA VAL A 95 -5.11 18.63 -4.34
C VAL A 95 -4.03 18.82 -5.42
N PRO A 96 -3.56 20.05 -5.72
CA PRO A 96 -2.43 20.23 -6.66
C PRO A 96 -1.17 19.49 -6.23
N THR A 97 -0.81 19.56 -4.94
CA THR A 97 0.37 18.89 -4.41
C THR A 97 0.25 17.36 -4.50
N ARG A 98 -0.91 16.79 -4.14
CA ARG A 98 -1.23 15.37 -4.29
C ARG A 98 -1.03 14.92 -5.74
N ARG A 99 -1.52 15.68 -6.71
CA ARG A 99 -1.38 15.34 -8.15
C ARG A 99 0.08 15.29 -8.58
N SER A 100 0.90 16.28 -8.21
CA SER A 100 2.34 16.26 -8.52
C SER A 100 3.06 15.07 -7.86
N LEU A 101 2.70 14.76 -6.62
CA LEU A 101 3.31 13.63 -5.89
C LEU A 101 2.83 12.26 -6.41
N HIS A 102 1.59 12.15 -6.90
CA HIS A 102 1.11 10.98 -7.62
C HIS A 102 1.93 10.78 -8.91
N THR A 103 2.11 11.83 -9.71
CA THR A 103 2.93 11.74 -10.93
C THR A 103 4.36 11.30 -10.63
N LEU A 104 4.98 11.80 -9.54
CA LEU A 104 6.28 11.30 -9.10
C LEU A 104 6.27 9.83 -8.69
N ALA A 105 5.25 9.39 -7.94
CA ALA A 105 5.12 7.99 -7.53
C ALA A 105 5.02 7.06 -8.75
N GLU A 106 4.19 7.42 -9.71
CA GLU A 106 3.86 6.63 -10.89
C GLU A 106 4.99 6.60 -11.93
N HIS A 107 5.70 7.70 -12.14
CA HIS A 107 6.64 7.82 -13.26
C HIS A 107 8.11 7.88 -12.85
N VAL A 108 8.41 7.92 -11.55
CA VAL A 108 9.80 7.95 -11.07
C VAL A 108 10.05 6.93 -9.96
N VAL A 109 9.30 7.00 -8.86
CA VAL A 109 9.59 6.18 -7.68
C VAL A 109 9.28 4.70 -7.91
N ALA A 110 8.10 4.38 -8.46
CA ALA A 110 7.75 3.00 -8.79
C ALA A 110 8.60 2.42 -9.94
N PRO A 111 8.88 3.16 -11.04
CA PRO A 111 9.81 2.70 -12.07
C PRO A 111 11.21 2.38 -11.54
N ALA A 112 11.72 3.15 -10.56
CA ALA A 112 13.00 2.82 -9.92
C ALA A 112 12.97 1.46 -9.21
N ARG A 113 11.89 1.16 -8.48
CA ARG A 113 11.71 -0.18 -7.87
C ARG A 113 11.57 -1.26 -8.94
N HIS A 114 10.78 -1.00 -9.98
CA HIS A 114 10.54 -1.95 -11.05
C HIS A 114 11.82 -2.30 -11.82
N ALA A 115 12.65 -1.31 -12.13
CA ALA A 115 13.95 -1.54 -12.76
C ALA A 115 14.87 -2.42 -11.91
N ALA A 116 14.77 -2.34 -10.58
CA ALA A 116 15.61 -3.10 -9.67
C ALA A 116 15.14 -4.55 -9.45
N ASN A 117 13.83 -4.80 -9.32
CA ASN A 117 13.32 -6.13 -8.95
C ASN A 117 11.94 -6.50 -9.55
N GLY A 118 11.45 -5.73 -10.52
CA GLY A 118 10.18 -5.96 -11.19
C GLY A 118 8.92 -5.66 -10.35
N GLN A 119 9.06 -5.18 -9.10
CA GLN A 119 7.94 -4.81 -8.26
C GLN A 119 7.63 -3.31 -8.36
N ILE A 120 6.35 -2.95 -8.24
CA ILE A 120 5.89 -1.55 -8.32
C ILE A 120 5.40 -0.97 -6.99
N GLY A 121 5.10 -1.81 -6.00
CA GLY A 121 4.51 -1.35 -4.74
C GLY A 121 5.43 -0.34 -4.05
N LEU A 122 4.86 0.63 -3.36
CA LEU A 122 5.62 1.56 -2.52
C LEU A 122 5.28 1.33 -1.05
N ARG A 123 6.05 1.94 -0.16
CA ARG A 123 5.91 1.86 1.30
C ARG A 123 5.73 3.25 1.87
N PHE A 124 5.10 3.35 3.03
CA PHE A 124 5.26 4.52 3.87
C PHE A 124 6.75 4.69 4.23
N THR A 125 7.24 5.92 4.05
CA THR A 125 8.52 6.39 4.57
C THR A 125 8.26 7.68 5.31
N ARG A 126 9.04 8.01 6.34
CA ARG A 126 8.83 9.22 7.15
C ARG A 126 8.60 10.45 6.27
N GLY A 127 7.49 11.15 6.51
CA GLY A 127 7.09 12.36 5.79
C GLY A 127 6.59 12.13 4.36
N GLY A 128 6.30 10.90 3.94
CA GLY A 128 5.80 10.64 2.58
C GLY A 128 5.73 9.14 2.24
N PHE A 129 6.33 8.79 1.11
CA PHE A 129 6.28 7.44 0.54
C PHE A 129 7.56 7.15 -0.25
N GLY A 130 7.88 5.88 -0.45
CA GLY A 130 9.07 5.51 -1.21
C GLY A 130 9.17 4.02 -1.50
N THR A 131 10.24 3.63 -2.16
CA THR A 131 10.56 2.22 -2.36
C THR A 131 10.99 1.59 -1.02
N PRO A 132 10.80 0.26 -0.85
CA PRO A 132 11.71 -0.50 0.01
C PRO A 132 13.18 -0.27 -0.42
N TYR A 133 14.12 -0.65 0.43
CA TYR A 133 15.52 -0.74 0.02
C TYR A 133 15.69 -1.85 -1.02
N PHE A 134 16.47 -1.59 -2.07
CA PHE A 134 16.82 -2.56 -3.11
C PHE A 134 18.32 -2.49 -3.46
N GLY A 135 18.84 -3.53 -4.12
CA GLY A 135 20.26 -3.61 -4.47
C GLY A 135 21.18 -3.43 -3.26
N ASP A 136 22.27 -2.69 -3.43
CA ASP A 136 23.29 -2.43 -2.40
C ASP A 136 22.88 -1.31 -1.42
N GLY A 137 21.60 -1.29 -1.02
CA GLY A 137 21.05 -0.30 -0.09
C GLY A 137 20.51 0.96 -0.76
N HIS A 138 20.17 0.90 -2.05
CA HIS A 138 19.53 1.99 -2.77
C HIS A 138 18.09 2.21 -2.31
N GLN A 139 17.65 3.46 -2.31
CA GLN A 139 16.27 3.85 -2.05
C GLN A 139 15.92 5.16 -2.76
N VAL A 140 14.76 5.18 -3.40
CA VAL A 140 14.12 6.40 -3.92
C VAL A 140 12.85 6.66 -3.13
N ARG A 141 12.70 7.85 -2.55
CA ARG A 141 11.52 8.22 -1.76
C ARG A 141 11.18 9.70 -1.87
N VAL A 142 10.02 10.07 -1.38
CA VAL A 142 9.60 11.45 -1.18
C VAL A 142 9.48 11.71 0.31
N GLU A 143 10.14 12.76 0.79
CA GLU A 143 10.08 13.23 2.18
C GLU A 143 9.67 14.69 2.23
N SER A 144 8.52 14.98 2.85
CA SER A 144 8.00 16.35 3.00
C SER A 144 7.97 17.10 1.66
N GLY A 145 7.60 16.38 0.59
CA GLY A 145 7.48 16.93 -0.75
C GLY A 145 8.78 17.02 -1.57
N ARG A 146 9.90 16.54 -1.03
CA ARG A 146 11.21 16.55 -1.69
C ARG A 146 11.60 15.15 -2.14
N LEU A 147 12.18 15.02 -3.33
CA LEU A 147 12.71 13.76 -3.82
C LEU A 147 14.00 13.44 -3.06
N VAL A 148 14.12 12.22 -2.55
CA VAL A 148 15.31 11.73 -1.85
C VAL A 148 15.82 10.49 -2.57
N VAL A 149 17.06 10.54 -3.05
CA VAL A 149 17.75 9.43 -3.72
C VAL A 149 18.98 9.10 -2.90
N ASP A 150 19.00 7.90 -2.31
CA ASP A 150 20.12 7.41 -1.48
C ASP A 150 20.55 8.39 -0.36
N GLY A 151 19.56 9.08 0.22
CA GLY A 151 19.76 10.07 1.28
C GLY A 151 20.07 11.49 0.79
N VAL A 152 20.27 11.71 -0.51
CA VAL A 152 20.47 13.04 -1.10
C VAL A 152 19.11 13.66 -1.41
N VAL A 153 18.89 14.89 -0.94
CA VAL A 153 17.62 15.61 -1.08
C VAL A 153 17.62 16.51 -2.31
N HIS A 154 16.55 16.46 -3.09
CA HIS A 154 16.36 17.21 -4.32
C HIS A 154 14.96 17.85 -4.40
N THR A 155 14.87 18.94 -5.17
CA THR A 155 13.61 19.67 -5.44
C THR A 155 13.43 19.85 -6.95
N PRO A 156 13.16 18.78 -7.69
CA PRO A 156 13.00 18.87 -9.14
C PRO A 156 11.82 19.75 -9.52
N ALA A 157 12.02 20.63 -10.50
CA ALA A 157 10.97 21.50 -11.03
C ALA A 157 10.04 20.75 -12.00
N THR A 158 10.57 19.71 -12.66
CA THR A 158 9.84 18.89 -13.63
C THR A 158 10.04 17.40 -13.41
N LEU A 159 9.14 16.62 -14.01
CA LEU A 159 9.18 15.16 -13.95
C LEU A 159 10.42 14.56 -14.64
N GLY A 160 10.87 15.14 -15.75
CA GLY A 160 12.09 14.70 -16.44
C GLY A 160 13.37 14.94 -15.63
N GLU A 161 13.41 16.05 -14.87
CA GLU A 161 14.50 16.31 -13.93
C GLU A 161 14.50 15.27 -12.80
N ALA A 162 13.32 14.97 -12.23
CA ALA A 162 13.18 13.95 -11.19
C ALA A 162 13.66 12.56 -11.65
N ALA A 163 13.30 12.13 -12.87
CA ALA A 163 13.76 10.86 -13.44
C ALA A 163 15.29 10.84 -13.63
N SER A 164 15.86 11.95 -14.11
CA SER A 164 17.31 12.10 -14.31
C SER A 164 18.07 12.02 -12.98
N LEU A 165 17.58 12.67 -11.94
CA LEU A 165 18.14 12.63 -10.59
C LEU A 165 18.07 11.22 -9.97
N ALA A 166 16.99 10.49 -10.22
CA ALA A 166 16.83 9.10 -9.79
C ALA A 166 17.61 8.10 -10.66
N GLY A 167 18.21 8.54 -11.77
CA GLY A 167 19.00 7.69 -12.67
C GLY A 167 18.18 6.65 -13.44
N ILE A 168 16.89 6.94 -13.70
CA ILE A 168 15.96 6.01 -14.37
C ILE A 168 15.34 6.61 -15.63
N PRO A 169 14.94 5.78 -16.61
CA PRO A 169 14.09 6.23 -17.70
C PRO A 169 12.75 6.73 -17.16
N LEU A 170 12.26 7.85 -17.68
CA LEU A 170 10.99 8.42 -17.26
C LEU A 170 9.82 7.50 -17.64
N GLY A 171 8.93 7.26 -16.67
CA GLY A 171 7.68 6.55 -16.86
C GLY A 171 7.78 5.05 -16.65
N MET A 172 6.63 4.39 -16.73
CA MET A 172 6.50 2.94 -16.65
C MET A 172 6.18 2.37 -18.04
N PRO A 173 6.72 1.18 -18.41
CA PRO A 173 6.28 0.51 -19.62
C PRO A 173 4.77 0.23 -19.57
N PRO A 174 4.03 0.46 -20.67
CA PRO A 174 2.57 0.35 -20.71
C PRO A 174 2.03 -1.06 -20.43
N GLU A 175 2.87 -2.08 -20.56
CA GLU A 175 2.55 -3.47 -20.21
C GLU A 175 2.47 -3.73 -18.69
N VAL A 176 3.02 -2.86 -17.85
CA VAL A 176 3.02 -3.02 -16.38
C VAL A 176 1.69 -2.54 -15.81
N TYR A 177 1.29 -1.31 -16.14
CA TYR A 177 -0.04 -0.76 -15.86
C TYR A 177 -0.37 0.40 -16.81
N LEU A 178 -1.66 0.73 -16.89
CA LEU A 178 -2.12 1.91 -17.60
C LEU A 178 -1.95 3.15 -16.70
N PRO A 179 -1.15 4.15 -17.10
CA PRO A 179 -0.92 5.30 -16.25
C PRO A 179 -2.17 6.16 -16.01
N ALA A 180 -2.36 6.58 -14.77
CA ALA A 180 -3.39 7.53 -14.36
C ALA A 180 -2.96 8.99 -14.54
N THR A 181 -1.65 9.27 -14.62
CA THR A 181 -1.09 10.62 -14.74
C THR A 181 -0.19 10.80 -15.97
N PRO A 182 0.02 12.04 -16.45
CA PRO A 182 0.88 12.31 -17.61
C PRO A 182 2.36 12.02 -17.33
N ALA A 183 3.05 11.40 -18.30
CA ALA A 183 4.47 11.06 -18.22
C ALA A 183 5.38 12.03 -19.00
N ALA A 184 4.94 13.26 -19.29
CA ALA A 184 5.71 14.18 -20.12
C ALA A 184 6.91 14.79 -19.35
N PRO A 185 8.14 14.85 -19.92
CA PRO A 185 9.32 15.33 -19.20
C PRO A 185 9.22 16.77 -18.67
N ASP A 186 8.45 17.63 -19.34
CA ASP A 186 8.19 19.02 -19.01
C ASP A 186 7.03 19.21 -18.01
N THR A 187 6.40 18.12 -17.56
CA THR A 187 5.35 18.17 -16.53
C THR A 187 5.89 18.83 -15.26
N HIS A 188 5.34 19.99 -14.92
CA HIS A 188 5.71 20.74 -13.72
C HIS A 188 5.25 20.04 -12.44
N LEU A 189 6.06 20.14 -11.38
CA LEU A 189 5.81 19.54 -10.07
C LEU A 189 5.65 20.59 -8.97
N PRO A 190 4.58 21.41 -8.96
CA PRO A 190 4.33 22.34 -7.87
C PRO A 190 4.01 21.58 -6.57
N VAL A 191 4.91 21.69 -5.59
CA VAL A 191 4.74 21.07 -4.28
C VAL A 191 4.70 22.15 -3.20
N ASN A 192 3.58 22.22 -2.48
CA ASN A 192 3.48 23.06 -1.30
C ASN A 192 3.96 22.28 -0.05
N PRO A 193 4.88 22.83 0.77
CA PRO A 193 5.43 22.10 1.92
C PRO A 193 4.38 21.61 2.93
N ALA A 194 3.45 22.48 3.34
CA ALA A 194 2.41 22.12 4.30
C ALA A 194 1.45 21.04 3.75
N ALA A 195 1.13 21.10 2.45
CA ALA A 195 0.33 20.07 1.79
C ALA A 195 1.07 18.73 1.70
N ALA A 196 2.39 18.76 1.46
CA ALA A 196 3.20 17.56 1.42
C ALA A 196 3.38 16.92 2.80
N GLU A 197 3.50 17.73 3.86
CA GLU A 197 3.45 17.26 5.25
C GLU A 197 2.11 16.58 5.55
N ALA A 198 0.98 17.19 5.19
CA ALA A 198 -0.34 16.59 5.36
C ALA A 198 -0.49 15.25 4.60
N LEU A 199 0.12 15.12 3.42
CA LEU A 199 0.14 13.86 2.67
C LEU A 199 1.00 12.79 3.38
N GLY A 200 2.16 13.18 3.90
CA GLY A 200 3.02 12.29 4.69
C GLY A 200 2.34 11.79 5.96
N ASP A 201 1.63 12.69 6.65
CA ASP A 201 0.82 12.36 7.83
C ASP A 201 -0.32 11.40 7.46
N TRP A 202 -0.98 11.62 6.32
CA TRP A 202 -2.00 10.70 5.82
C TRP A 202 -1.46 9.28 5.60
N PHE A 203 -0.32 9.13 4.90
CA PHE A 203 0.26 7.81 4.66
C PHE A 203 0.77 7.14 5.93
N GLY A 204 1.34 7.90 6.87
CA GLY A 204 1.73 7.39 8.18
C GLY A 204 0.54 6.90 9.00
N PHE A 205 -0.55 7.68 9.05
CA PHE A 205 -1.81 7.30 9.66
C PHE A 205 -2.36 6.01 9.03
N ALA A 206 -2.46 5.98 7.70
CA ALA A 206 -2.93 4.85 6.94
C ALA A 206 -2.14 3.57 7.24
N TRP A 207 -0.81 3.63 7.21
CA TRP A 207 0.04 2.47 7.50
C TRP A 207 -0.17 1.95 8.93
N SER A 208 -0.29 2.85 9.90
CA SER A 208 -0.51 2.48 11.31
C SER A 208 -1.85 1.76 11.55
N VAL A 209 -2.86 2.05 10.73
CA VAL A 209 -4.20 1.44 10.79
C VAL A 209 -4.23 0.14 10.00
N LEU A 210 -3.73 0.15 8.76
CA LEU A 210 -3.77 -1.01 7.87
C LEU A 210 -2.90 -2.17 8.39
N GLU A 211 -1.75 -1.88 9.02
CA GLU A 211 -0.92 -2.92 9.63
C GLU A 211 -1.58 -3.53 10.86
N GLN A 212 -2.26 -2.73 11.68
CA GLN A 212 -3.06 -3.25 12.80
C GLN A 212 -4.21 -4.12 12.29
N LEU A 213 -4.96 -3.64 11.29
CA LEU A 213 -6.05 -4.41 10.67
C LEU A 213 -5.53 -5.73 10.09
N ARG A 214 -4.39 -5.70 9.39
CA ARG A 214 -3.74 -6.88 8.83
C ARG A 214 -3.42 -7.92 9.92
N PHE A 215 -2.94 -7.47 11.08
CA PHE A 215 -2.70 -8.35 12.22
C PHE A 215 -4.00 -8.92 12.81
N ASP A 216 -5.00 -8.07 13.05
CA ASP A 216 -6.30 -8.48 13.60
C ASP A 216 -6.96 -9.56 12.70
N ALA A 217 -6.84 -9.42 11.39
CA ALA A 217 -7.36 -10.38 10.41
C ALA A 217 -6.65 -11.76 10.47
N ARG A 218 -5.36 -11.82 10.83
CA ARG A 218 -4.66 -13.11 11.03
C ARG A 218 -5.25 -13.88 12.21
N ALA A 219 -5.53 -13.19 13.31
CA ALA A 219 -6.08 -13.81 14.53
C ALA A 219 -7.48 -14.40 14.29
N LEU A 220 -8.29 -13.76 13.44
CA LEU A 220 -9.58 -14.30 13.00
C LEU A 220 -9.40 -15.58 12.17
N HIS A 221 -8.40 -15.62 11.30
CA HIS A 221 -8.12 -16.78 10.45
C HIS A 221 -7.62 -18.00 11.25
N SER A 222 -6.74 -17.79 12.24
CA SER A 222 -6.25 -18.86 13.12
C SER A 222 -7.31 -19.44 14.07
N ARG A 223 -8.46 -18.76 14.22
CA ARG A 223 -9.59 -19.22 15.05
C ARG A 223 -10.66 -19.99 14.26
N ALA A 224 -10.57 -20.05 12.93
CA ALA A 224 -11.46 -20.88 12.12
C ALA A 224 -11.12 -22.38 12.35
N PRO A 225 -12.11 -23.27 12.52
CA PRO A 225 -11.84 -24.68 12.77
C PRO A 225 -11.06 -25.28 11.60
N LEU A 226 -9.95 -25.97 11.93
CA LEU A 226 -9.22 -26.82 10.98
C LEU A 226 -10.21 -27.85 10.43
N VAL A 227 -10.62 -27.71 9.18
CA VAL A 227 -11.33 -28.78 8.47
C VAL A 227 -10.32 -29.92 8.33
N THR A 228 -10.47 -30.94 9.18
CA THR A 228 -9.73 -32.20 9.02
C THR A 228 -10.14 -32.81 7.68
N PRO A 229 -9.21 -33.27 6.84
CA PRO A 229 -9.59 -34.05 5.66
C PRO A 229 -10.36 -35.28 6.15
N SER A 230 -11.64 -35.36 5.81
CA SER A 230 -12.43 -36.56 6.01
C SER A 230 -11.73 -37.70 5.25
N GLU A 231 -11.41 -38.78 5.97
CA GLU A 231 -11.04 -40.06 5.39
C GLU A 231 -12.18 -40.57 4.49
N ALA A 232 -12.14 -40.21 3.21
CA ALA A 232 -12.94 -40.85 2.19
C ALA A 232 -12.20 -42.13 1.78
N GLY A 233 -12.66 -43.24 2.36
CA GLY A 233 -12.16 -44.57 2.10
C GLY A 233 -12.14 -44.93 0.61
N SER A 234 -11.14 -45.74 0.29
CA SER A 234 -10.93 -46.42 -0.98
C SER A 234 -12.20 -47.02 -1.58
N SER A 235 -12.42 -46.72 -2.85
CA SER A 235 -13.13 -47.58 -3.79
C SER A 235 -12.45 -47.44 -5.15
N LEU A 236 -11.49 -48.33 -5.39
CA LEU A 236 -10.91 -48.58 -6.70
C LEU A 236 -11.87 -49.49 -7.47
N THR A 237 -12.48 -48.98 -8.53
CA THR A 237 -12.80 -49.78 -9.72
C THR A 237 -12.45 -48.97 -10.96
N GLY A 238 -11.44 -49.44 -11.69
CA GLY A 238 -10.86 -48.74 -12.81
C GLY A 238 -11.75 -48.75 -14.04
N HIS A 239 -11.60 -47.71 -14.87
CA HIS A 239 -11.79 -47.79 -16.31
C HIS A 239 -10.70 -46.93 -16.97
N SER A 240 -9.89 -47.61 -17.79
CA SER A 240 -8.83 -47.04 -18.62
C SER A 240 -9.43 -46.28 -19.80
N ALA A 241 -9.03 -45.03 -20.01
CA ALA A 241 -9.10 -44.37 -21.31
C ALA A 241 -8.02 -43.29 -21.45
N ARG A 242 -7.09 -43.52 -22.37
CA ARG A 242 -6.11 -42.55 -22.86
C ARG A 242 -6.80 -41.52 -23.76
N SER A 243 -6.43 -40.25 -23.66
CA SER A 243 -6.60 -39.25 -24.72
C SER A 243 -5.57 -38.13 -24.49
N SER A 244 -4.41 -38.18 -25.14
CA SER A 244 -4.11 -37.60 -26.46
C SER A 244 -4.33 -36.08 -26.51
N ALA A 245 -3.26 -35.35 -26.18
CA ALA A 245 -3.08 -33.93 -26.52
C ALA A 245 -3.20 -33.71 -28.03
N ARG A 246 -3.86 -32.62 -28.44
CA ARG A 246 -3.76 -32.08 -29.81
C ARG A 246 -3.04 -30.73 -29.78
N PRO A 247 -2.09 -30.49 -30.70
CA PRO A 247 -1.36 -29.22 -30.80
C PRO A 247 -2.12 -28.16 -31.59
N TYR A 248 -1.78 -26.91 -31.29
CA TYR A 248 -2.23 -25.64 -31.88
C TYR A 248 -1.84 -25.49 -33.36
N ASP A 249 -2.80 -25.08 -34.20
CA ASP A 249 -2.66 -24.86 -35.65
C ASP A 249 -2.59 -23.35 -35.97
N PRO A 250 -1.50 -22.83 -36.57
CA PRO A 250 -1.34 -21.43 -36.90
C PRO A 250 -1.73 -21.17 -38.36
N ARG A 251 -3.01 -20.84 -38.64
CA ARG A 251 -3.47 -20.19 -39.89
C ARG A 251 -4.94 -19.76 -39.79
N ALA A 252 -5.18 -18.50 -39.43
CA ALA A 252 -6.40 -17.78 -39.82
C ALA A 252 -6.12 -16.26 -39.88
N PRO A 253 -6.73 -15.51 -40.83
CA PRO A 253 -6.09 -14.35 -41.44
C PRO A 253 -6.41 -13.00 -40.79
N LEU A 254 -5.50 -12.05 -41.08
CA LEU A 254 -5.54 -10.61 -40.82
C LEU A 254 -6.79 -9.95 -41.43
N VAL A 255 -7.47 -9.11 -40.64
CA VAL A 255 -8.45 -8.13 -41.11
C VAL A 255 -7.90 -6.73 -40.80
N THR A 256 -7.72 -5.92 -41.84
CA THR A 256 -7.34 -4.51 -41.78
C THR A 256 -8.57 -3.59 -41.66
N PRO A 257 -8.42 -2.35 -41.15
CA PRO A 257 -9.54 -1.50 -40.75
C PRO A 257 -10.09 -0.64 -41.90
N SER A 258 -11.41 -0.40 -41.89
CA SER A 258 -12.07 0.64 -42.69
C SER A 258 -12.45 1.81 -41.81
N GLU A 259 -12.09 3.00 -42.26
CA GLU A 259 -12.41 4.30 -41.66
C GLU A 259 -13.92 4.60 -41.69
N ALA A 260 -14.40 5.32 -40.66
CA ALA A 260 -15.24 6.52 -40.74
C ALA A 260 -16.28 6.57 -39.60
N GLY A 261 -16.28 7.68 -38.84
CA GLY A 261 -17.44 8.10 -38.07
C GLY A 261 -17.13 8.69 -36.70
N SER A 262 -16.75 9.97 -36.67
CA SER A 262 -16.80 10.80 -35.46
C SER A 262 -18.16 10.72 -34.76
N SER A 263 -18.15 10.44 -33.46
CA SER A 263 -19.23 10.79 -32.54
C SER A 263 -18.67 10.87 -31.12
N LEU A 264 -18.40 12.10 -30.69
CA LEU A 264 -18.19 12.50 -29.30
C LEU A 264 -19.33 11.96 -28.43
N THR A 265 -19.04 10.95 -27.60
CA THR A 265 -19.83 10.63 -26.41
C THR A 265 -18.91 10.13 -25.31
N GLY A 266 -19.07 10.74 -24.13
CA GLY A 266 -18.18 10.61 -22.98
C GLY A 266 -18.02 9.16 -22.53
N HIS A 267 -16.78 8.70 -22.53
CA HIS A 267 -16.41 7.42 -21.93
C HIS A 267 -16.02 7.66 -20.47
N SER A 268 -16.96 7.34 -19.57
CA SER A 268 -16.66 7.12 -18.16
C SER A 268 -15.74 5.91 -18.05
N ALA A 269 -14.46 6.16 -17.79
CA ALA A 269 -13.51 5.14 -17.40
C ALA A 269 -13.99 4.54 -16.07
N ARG A 270 -14.50 3.31 -16.11
CA ARG A 270 -14.77 2.53 -14.91
C ARG A 270 -13.41 2.17 -14.31
N SER A 271 -12.98 2.97 -13.34
CA SER A 271 -11.90 2.60 -12.42
C SER A 271 -12.39 1.43 -11.58
N SER A 272 -12.15 0.20 -12.04
CA SER A 272 -12.11 -0.94 -11.13
C SER A 272 -10.77 -0.85 -10.42
N ALA A 273 -10.75 -0.33 -9.19
CA ALA A 273 -9.58 -0.33 -8.32
C ALA A 273 -9.18 -1.78 -8.01
N ARG A 274 -8.49 -2.42 -8.95
CA ARG A 274 -7.97 -3.78 -8.85
C ARG A 274 -6.45 -3.66 -8.83
N PRO A 275 -5.80 -3.72 -7.65
CA PRO A 275 -4.36 -3.66 -7.60
C PRO A 275 -3.74 -4.80 -8.41
N CYS A 276 -2.84 -4.47 -9.32
CA CYS A 276 -2.08 -5.42 -10.13
C CYS A 276 -0.92 -6.01 -9.28
N GLY A 277 -1.26 -6.85 -8.30
CA GLY A 277 -0.29 -7.48 -7.39
C GLY A 277 -0.20 -9.00 -7.54
N PRO A 278 0.87 -9.65 -7.02
CA PRO A 278 0.88 -11.09 -6.89
C PRO A 278 -0.31 -11.52 -6.03
N ARG A 279 -1.28 -12.20 -6.66
CA ARG A 279 -2.43 -12.78 -5.97
C ARG A 279 -1.90 -13.74 -4.91
N SER A 280 -2.30 -13.54 -3.67
CA SER A 280 -2.13 -14.57 -2.65
C SER A 280 -3.30 -15.53 -2.83
N PRO A 281 -3.11 -16.78 -3.33
CA PRO A 281 -4.21 -17.73 -3.61
C PRO A 281 -4.81 -18.32 -2.32
N SER A 282 -4.73 -17.58 -1.22
CA SER A 282 -4.96 -18.01 0.14
C SER A 282 -5.79 -16.94 0.85
N ALA A 283 -6.62 -17.40 1.79
CA ALA A 283 -7.29 -16.51 2.72
C ALA A 283 -6.32 -15.81 3.71
N ALA A 284 -5.00 -16.05 3.58
CA ALA A 284 -3.97 -15.24 4.23
C ALA A 284 -4.05 -13.76 3.80
N PRO A 285 -3.91 -12.83 4.76
CA PRO A 285 -3.77 -11.40 4.47
C PRO A 285 -2.63 -11.09 3.50
N GLY A 286 -2.88 -10.19 2.54
CA GLY A 286 -1.83 -9.57 1.72
C GLY A 286 -0.90 -8.69 2.56
N ARG A 287 0.09 -8.05 1.92
CA ARG A 287 0.90 -7.00 2.57
C ARG A 287 0.31 -5.63 2.32
N VAL A 288 0.49 -4.73 3.29
CA VAL A 288 0.20 -3.30 3.07
C VAL A 288 1.21 -2.77 2.06
N GLN A 289 0.72 -2.17 0.98
CA GLN A 289 1.52 -1.52 -0.05
C GLN A 289 0.80 -0.29 -0.57
N LEU A 290 1.56 0.68 -1.08
CA LEU A 290 1.02 1.80 -1.85
C LEU A 290 1.06 1.46 -3.33
N TRP A 291 -0.08 1.51 -4.00
CA TRP A 291 -0.20 1.23 -5.44
C TRP A 291 0.00 2.51 -6.24
N PRO A 292 1.08 2.63 -7.05
CA PRO A 292 1.41 3.90 -7.70
C PRO A 292 0.34 4.37 -8.69
N GLU A 293 -0.34 3.44 -9.37
CA GLU A 293 -1.41 3.70 -10.37
C GLU A 293 -2.70 4.27 -9.75
N HIS A 294 -2.93 4.02 -8.47
CA HIS A 294 -4.10 4.50 -7.71
C HIS A 294 -3.71 5.54 -6.65
N PHE A 295 -2.41 5.63 -6.34
CA PHE A 295 -1.79 6.43 -5.32
C PHE A 295 -2.37 6.25 -3.91
N ASP A 296 -2.82 5.05 -3.59
CA ASP A 296 -3.43 4.70 -2.32
C ASP A 296 -2.65 3.60 -1.59
N ALA A 297 -2.71 3.60 -0.26
CA ALA A 297 -2.18 2.51 0.56
C ALA A 297 -3.29 1.47 0.78
N ALA A 298 -3.02 0.21 0.48
CA ALA A 298 -4.03 -0.85 0.57
C ALA A 298 -3.47 -2.19 1.03
N VAL A 299 -4.36 -3.03 1.56
CA VAL A 299 -4.14 -4.44 1.87
C VAL A 299 -5.34 -5.25 1.43
N GLU A 300 -5.09 -6.43 0.87
CA GLU A 300 -6.14 -7.37 0.54
C GLU A 300 -6.39 -8.32 1.71
N LEU A 301 -7.65 -8.43 2.14
CA LEU A 301 -8.08 -9.30 3.23
C LEU A 301 -9.32 -10.09 2.84
N GLY A 302 -9.55 -11.19 3.56
CA GLY A 302 -10.71 -12.05 3.38
C GLY A 302 -10.41 -13.30 2.54
N ASP A 303 -11.47 -14.06 2.30
CA ASP A 303 -11.43 -15.41 1.73
C ASP A 303 -11.82 -15.36 0.25
N GLU A 304 -10.83 -15.43 -0.64
CA GLU A 304 -11.02 -15.42 -2.09
C GLU A 304 -11.85 -16.62 -2.58
N PRO A 305 -11.54 -17.88 -2.23
CA PRO A 305 -12.37 -19.03 -2.60
C PRO A 305 -13.85 -18.90 -2.22
N ALA A 306 -14.15 -18.28 -1.07
CA ALA A 306 -15.53 -18.03 -0.65
C ALA A 306 -16.18 -16.78 -1.29
N GLY A 307 -15.50 -16.08 -2.19
CA GLY A 307 -15.99 -14.83 -2.78
C GLY A 307 -16.07 -13.65 -1.79
N ARG A 308 -15.36 -13.74 -0.67
CA ARG A 308 -15.35 -12.79 0.45
C ARG A 308 -14.01 -12.08 0.57
N ARG A 309 -13.40 -11.74 -0.56
CA ARG A 309 -12.15 -10.96 -0.63
C ARG A 309 -12.46 -9.49 -0.92
N ALA A 310 -11.73 -8.59 -0.26
CA ALA A 310 -11.84 -7.16 -0.47
C ALA A 310 -10.48 -6.47 -0.34
N GLY A 311 -10.33 -5.34 -1.02
CA GLY A 311 -9.28 -4.36 -0.76
C GLY A 311 -9.71 -3.45 0.39
N PHE A 312 -8.85 -3.28 1.37
CA PHE A 312 -8.99 -2.31 2.46
C PHE A 312 -7.90 -1.27 2.28
N GLY A 313 -8.27 -0.01 2.12
CA GLY A 313 -7.29 0.99 1.77
C GLY A 313 -7.60 2.41 2.22
N ALA A 314 -6.63 3.26 1.98
CA ALA A 314 -6.58 4.65 2.37
C ALA A 314 -6.05 5.46 1.19
N SER A 315 -6.94 6.16 0.51
CA SER A 315 -6.60 7.02 -0.62
C SER A 315 -6.37 8.45 -0.12
N PRO A 316 -5.31 9.14 -0.57
CA PRO A 316 -5.14 10.58 -0.30
C PRO A 316 -6.15 11.43 -1.09
N GLY A 317 -7.06 10.81 -1.83
CA GLY A 317 -8.03 11.43 -2.70
C GLY A 317 -7.77 11.05 -4.16
N ASP A 318 -8.80 11.17 -4.98
CA ASP A 318 -8.83 10.93 -6.42
C ASP A 318 -9.78 11.93 -7.11
N ASP A 319 -10.28 11.63 -8.31
CA ASP A 319 -11.22 12.49 -9.02
C ASP A 319 -12.68 12.36 -8.55
N ALA A 320 -13.05 11.22 -7.95
CA ALA A 320 -14.37 11.04 -7.34
C ALA A 320 -14.43 11.61 -5.92
N HIS A 321 -13.33 11.52 -5.18
CA HIS A 321 -13.16 11.97 -3.81
C HIS A 321 -11.93 12.88 -3.72
N PRO A 322 -12.08 14.21 -3.79
CA PRO A 322 -10.93 15.12 -3.84
C PRO A 322 -10.11 15.16 -2.53
N GLU A 323 -10.72 14.78 -1.41
CA GLU A 323 -10.09 14.70 -0.09
C GLU A 323 -9.73 13.25 0.26
N PRO A 324 -8.82 13.01 1.23
CA PRO A 324 -8.48 11.66 1.67
C PRO A 324 -9.68 10.88 2.21
N TYR A 325 -9.68 9.57 2.03
CA TYR A 325 -10.74 8.72 2.54
C TYR A 325 -10.24 7.29 2.75
N LEU A 326 -10.88 6.57 3.68
CA LEU A 326 -10.68 5.14 3.84
C LEU A 326 -11.74 4.40 3.04
N TYR A 327 -11.42 3.20 2.55
CA TYR A 327 -12.37 2.41 1.78
C TYR A 327 -12.29 0.91 2.04
N VAL A 328 -13.42 0.25 1.80
CA VAL A 328 -13.52 -1.21 1.67
C VAL A 328 -14.13 -1.51 0.30
N ALA A 329 -13.34 -2.11 -0.58
CA ALA A 329 -13.70 -2.43 -1.96
C ALA A 329 -13.82 -3.95 -2.14
N PRO A 330 -15.03 -4.52 -2.02
CA PRO A 330 -15.22 -5.96 -2.17
C PRO A 330 -15.06 -6.39 -3.63
N TRP A 331 -14.44 -7.53 -3.87
CA TRP A 331 -14.24 -8.05 -5.23
C TRP A 331 -15.54 -8.44 -5.93
N HIS A 332 -16.56 -8.76 -5.12
CA HIS A 332 -17.92 -8.99 -5.55
C HIS A 332 -18.81 -7.94 -4.90
N ARG A 333 -19.67 -7.31 -5.70
CA ARG A 333 -20.60 -6.29 -5.21
C ARG A 333 -21.42 -6.83 -4.04
N ARG A 334 -21.53 -6.02 -3.00
CA ARG A 334 -22.34 -6.29 -1.81
C ARG A 334 -23.52 -5.33 -1.73
N ALA A 335 -24.55 -5.74 -1.02
CA ALA A 335 -25.74 -4.94 -0.73
C ALA A 335 -25.81 -4.70 0.79
N GLY A 336 -26.42 -3.60 1.20
CA GLY A 336 -26.52 -3.22 2.62
C GLY A 336 -26.13 -1.76 2.84
N GLY A 337 -26.50 -1.22 4.00
CA GLY A 337 -26.29 0.19 4.33
C GLY A 337 -24.82 0.59 4.49
N PHE A 338 -23.95 -0.36 4.83
CA PHE A 338 -22.50 -0.14 4.95
C PHE A 338 -21.83 0.17 3.60
N TRP A 339 -22.29 -0.46 2.51
CA TRP A 339 -21.75 -0.31 1.16
C TRP A 339 -22.26 0.99 0.51
N ASN A 340 -21.82 2.11 1.07
CA ASN A 340 -22.32 3.46 0.81
C ASN A 340 -21.69 4.15 -0.43
N ASP A 341 -20.59 3.62 -0.97
CA ASP A 341 -19.82 4.27 -2.02
C ASP A 341 -20.23 3.81 -3.42
N LYS A 342 -20.79 4.73 -4.20
CA LYS A 342 -21.30 4.46 -5.54
C LYS A 342 -20.23 4.56 -6.63
N ALA A 343 -19.10 5.23 -6.37
CA ALA A 343 -18.07 5.45 -7.38
C ALA A 343 -17.40 4.11 -7.75
N PHE A 344 -17.13 3.27 -6.76
CA PHE A 344 -16.51 1.95 -6.96
C PHE A 344 -17.36 0.77 -6.46
N GLY A 345 -18.53 1.02 -5.85
CA GLY A 345 -19.42 -0.05 -5.38
C GLY A 345 -18.91 -0.77 -4.13
N GLY A 346 -18.43 0.01 -3.15
CA GLY A 346 -17.93 -0.48 -1.87
C GLY A 346 -18.37 0.44 -0.73
N ALA A 347 -17.53 0.59 0.30
CA ALA A 347 -17.75 1.48 1.41
C ALA A 347 -16.63 2.51 1.52
N SER A 348 -16.96 3.74 1.92
CA SER A 348 -15.98 4.78 2.22
C SER A 348 -16.28 5.52 3.53
N LEU A 349 -15.21 5.90 4.22
CA LEU A 349 -15.21 6.81 5.37
C LEU A 349 -14.46 8.09 4.99
N THR A 350 -15.16 9.22 5.03
CA THR A 350 -14.65 10.50 4.54
C THR A 350 -13.62 11.14 5.49
N TYR A 351 -12.77 12.02 4.95
CA TYR A 351 -11.84 12.81 5.77
C TYR A 351 -12.55 13.61 6.85
N GLY A 352 -13.66 14.28 6.50
CA GLY A 352 -14.44 15.08 7.45
C GLY A 352 -14.98 14.26 8.63
N ALA A 353 -15.37 13.00 8.40
CA ALA A 353 -15.78 12.09 9.48
C ALA A 353 -14.61 11.75 10.40
N LEU A 354 -13.42 11.51 9.86
CA LEU A 354 -12.20 11.31 10.65
C LEU A 354 -11.84 12.57 11.45
N LEU A 355 -11.83 13.75 10.83
CA LEU A 355 -11.52 15.01 11.53
C LEU A 355 -12.46 15.30 12.71
N SER A 356 -13.72 14.89 12.58
CA SER A 356 -14.75 15.10 13.62
C SER A 356 -14.72 14.04 14.73
N ALA A 357 -13.97 12.95 14.57
CA ALA A 357 -13.92 11.86 15.53
C ALA A 357 -13.03 12.19 16.74
N ASP A 358 -13.47 11.81 17.94
CA ASP A 358 -12.67 11.95 19.17
C ASP A 358 -11.39 11.12 19.10
N ASP A 359 -11.47 9.88 18.60
CA ASP A 359 -10.32 9.05 18.25
C ASP A 359 -10.38 8.67 16.77
N GLN A 360 -9.53 9.34 15.98
CA GLN A 360 -9.41 9.11 14.55
C GLN A 360 -8.97 7.69 14.20
N ARG A 361 -8.03 7.14 14.96
CA ARG A 361 -7.45 5.84 14.66
C ARG A 361 -8.43 4.73 15.01
N GLU A 362 -9.07 4.80 16.16
CA GLU A 362 -10.09 3.81 16.52
C GLU A 362 -11.30 3.90 15.59
N THR A 363 -11.72 5.11 15.19
CA THR A 363 -12.80 5.27 14.19
C THR A 363 -12.43 4.60 12.86
N ALA A 364 -11.20 4.76 12.39
CA ALA A 364 -10.70 4.10 11.19
C ALA A 364 -10.66 2.57 11.34
N LEU A 365 -10.16 2.05 12.46
CA LEU A 365 -10.13 0.62 12.75
C LEU A 365 -11.53 0.04 12.86
N ALA A 366 -12.46 0.72 13.52
CA ALA A 366 -13.86 0.31 13.65
C ALA A 366 -14.52 0.21 12.27
N PHE A 367 -14.33 1.20 11.40
CA PHE A 367 -14.82 1.17 10.02
C PHE A 367 -14.30 -0.05 9.26
N PHE A 368 -12.99 -0.32 9.30
CA PHE A 368 -12.44 -1.49 8.60
C PHE A 368 -12.86 -2.83 9.21
N ARG A 369 -12.92 -2.93 10.54
CA ARG A 369 -13.39 -4.14 11.24
C ARG A 369 -14.86 -4.41 10.91
N GLN A 370 -15.69 -3.38 10.84
CA GLN A 370 -17.07 -3.50 10.35
C GLN A 370 -17.10 -4.00 8.91
N GLY A 371 -16.29 -3.44 8.02
CA GLY A 371 -16.22 -3.90 6.63
C GLY A 371 -15.78 -5.36 6.50
N LEU A 372 -14.87 -5.82 7.36
CA LEU A 372 -14.50 -7.23 7.42
C LEU A 372 -15.63 -8.11 7.96
N ALA A 373 -16.45 -7.62 8.89
CA ALA A 373 -17.62 -8.33 9.39
C ALA A 373 -18.71 -8.46 8.32
N GLU A 374 -19.05 -7.35 7.65
CA GLU A 374 -20.03 -7.27 6.55
C GLU A 374 -19.60 -8.08 5.31
N LEU A 375 -18.29 -8.24 5.09
CA LEU A 375 -17.76 -9.11 4.05
C LEU A 375 -18.00 -10.60 4.36
N ASN A 376 -18.11 -10.94 5.65
CA ASN A 376 -18.25 -12.30 6.16
C ASN A 376 -19.69 -12.72 6.46
N SER A 377 -20.62 -11.77 6.58
CA SER A 377 -22.07 -12.00 6.58
C SER A 377 -22.59 -12.32 5.18
#